data_AF-A0A1X7BMA6-F1
#
_entry.id   AF-A0A1X7BMA6-F1
#
_cell.length_a   1.000
_cell.length_b   1.000
_cell.length_c   1.000
_cell.angle_alpha   90.00
_cell.angle_beta   90.00
_cell.angle_gamma   90.00
#
_symmetry.space_group_name_H-M   'P 1'
#
loop_
_entity.id
_entity.type
_entity.pdbx_description
1 polymer ?
#
loop_
_entity_poly.entity_id
_entity_poly.type
_entity_poly.pdbx_seq_one_letter_code
_entity_poly.pdbx_strand_id
1 'polypeptide(L)' 'MSIEIGSLVVRGSFGRGQGDSDDAVNEDRLRDVLEALRRDLREEVARAAERIERRLRES' A
#
# COMPACT_ATOMS: atom_id res chain seq x y z
N MET A 1 5.45 -5.30 20.25
CA MET A 1 4.55 -6.36 19.75
C MET A 1 4.70 -6.36 18.24
N SER A 2 5.27 -7.40 17.65
CA SER A 2 5.52 -7.50 16.20
C SER A 2 4.55 -8.51 15.61
N ILE A 3 3.78 -8.09 14.61
CA ILE A 3 3.00 -9.00 13.77
C ILE A 3 3.84 -9.18 12.50
N GLU A 4 4.37 -10.37 12.28
CA GLU A 4 5.06 -10.71 11.04
C GLU A 4 4.03 -11.15 10.00
N ILE A 5 3.84 -10.33 8.97
CA ILE A 5 3.18 -10.71 7.72
C ILE A 5 4.29 -10.70 6.66
N GLY A 6 4.53 -11.86 6.04
CA GLY A 6 5.64 -12.17 5.13
C GLY A 6 6.43 -10.98 4.57
N SER A 7 7.70 -10.88 4.95
CA SER A 7 8.73 -9.94 4.45
C SER A 7 8.46 -8.42 4.55
N LEU A 8 7.25 -7.99 4.91
CA LEU A 8 6.93 -6.57 5.06
C LEU A 8 7.05 -6.19 6.53
N VAL A 9 8.25 -5.76 6.93
CA VAL A 9 8.48 -5.15 8.25
C VAL A 9 7.87 -3.75 8.25
N VAL A 10 6.56 -3.66 8.49
CA VAL A 10 5.92 -2.39 8.80
C VAL A 10 6.32 -2.03 10.23
N ARG A 11 7.33 -1.16 10.36
CA ARG A 11 7.81 -0.65 11.64
C ARG A 11 6.80 0.36 12.21
N GLY A 12 5.65 -0.12 12.62
CA GLY A 12 4.64 0.65 13.35
C GLY A 12 4.98 0.68 14.83
N SER A 13 5.35 1.85 15.35
CA SER A 13 5.56 2.10 16.78
C SER A 13 4.23 2.20 17.53
N PHE A 14 3.52 1.07 17.67
CA PHE A 14 2.36 0.99 18.57
C PHE A 14 2.85 0.65 19.98
N GLY A 15 3.27 1.66 20.74
CA GLY A 15 3.59 1.47 22.16
C GLY A 15 4.31 2.62 22.85
N ARG A 16 3.53 3.41 23.62
CA ARG A 16 3.92 4.35 24.69
C ARG A 16 4.81 5.55 24.31
N GLY A 17 4.15 6.70 24.24
CA GLY A 17 4.73 8.01 24.51
C GLY A 17 3.61 8.97 24.90
N GLN A 18 3.50 9.28 26.19
CA GLN A 18 2.74 10.41 26.68
C GLN A 18 3.58 11.66 26.35
N GLY A 19 3.24 12.38 25.28
CA GLY A 19 3.95 13.59 24.84
C GLY A 19 3.60 13.96 23.40
N ASP A 20 3.02 15.15 23.23
CA ASP A 20 2.66 15.83 21.98
C ASP A 20 1.72 15.09 21.00
N SER A 21 0.44 15.37 21.21
CA SER A 21 -0.65 15.15 20.26
C SER A 21 -0.53 16.09 19.05
N ASP A 22 0.42 15.84 18.14
CA ASP A 22 0.45 16.53 16.83
C ASP A 22 0.75 15.61 15.63
N ASP A 23 1.07 14.34 15.87
CA ASP A 23 1.32 13.34 14.81
C ASP A 23 0.30 12.18 14.84
N ALA A 24 -0.96 12.49 15.15
CA ALA A 24 -2.05 11.57 14.86
C ALA A 24 -2.18 11.49 13.33
N VAL A 25 -1.67 10.40 12.74
CA VAL A 25 -1.95 10.04 11.34
C VAL A 25 -3.47 10.17 11.15
N ASN A 26 -3.87 11.22 10.42
CA ASN A 26 -5.28 11.48 10.17
C ASN A 26 -5.83 10.29 9.37
N GLU A 27 -6.76 9.55 9.97
CA GLU A 27 -7.32 8.33 9.41
C GLU A 27 -7.87 8.56 8.00
N ASP A 28 -8.44 9.75 7.74
CA ASP A 28 -8.95 10.12 6.43
C ASP A 28 -7.82 10.25 5.41
N ARG A 29 -6.70 10.90 5.78
CA ARG A 29 -5.52 10.99 4.89
C ARG A 29 -4.92 9.62 4.60
N LEU A 30 -4.87 8.74 5.60
CA LEU A 30 -4.40 7.37 5.41
C LEU A 30 -5.32 6.59 4.46
N ARG A 31 -6.64 6.77 4.60
CA ARG A 31 -7.62 6.17 3.71
C ARG A 31 -7.45 6.65 2.27
N ASP A 32 -7.28 7.95 2.06
CA ASP A 32 -7.06 8.52 0.73
C ASP A 32 -5.81 7.95 0.05
N VAL A 33 -4.70 7.86 0.80
CA VAL A 33 -3.45 7.27 0.30
C VAL A 33 -3.62 5.79 -0.05
N LEU A 34 -4.32 5.03 0.78
CA LEU A 34 -4.58 3.61 0.51
C LEU A 34 -5.50 3.41 -0.68
N GLU A 35 -6.50 4.26 -0.88
CA GLU A 35 -7.37 4.22 -2.05
C GLU A 35 -6.62 4.56 -3.34
N ALA A 36 -5.76 5.59 -3.30
CA ALA A 36 -4.87 5.94 -4.40
C ALA A 36 -3.94 4.77 -4.75
N LEU A 37 -3.27 4.19 -3.75
CA LEU A 37 -2.38 3.05 -3.94
C LEU A 37 -3.11 1.84 -4.54
N ARG A 38 -4.32 1.55 -4.06
CA ARG A 38 -5.16 0.46 -4.59
C ARG A 38 -5.53 0.69 -6.05
N ARG A 39 -5.78 1.94 -6.44
CA ARG A 39 -6.07 2.31 -7.82
C ARG A 39 -4.84 2.11 -8.71
N ASP A 40 -3.69 2.63 -8.30
CA ASP A 40 -2.44 2.52 -9.05
C ASP A 40 -2.06 1.05 -9.29
N LEU A 41 -2.20 0.20 -8.27
CA LEU A 41 -1.97 -1.23 -8.38
C LEU A 41 -2.89 -1.89 -9.41
N ARG A 42 -4.18 -1.54 -9.45
CA ARG A 42 -5.12 -2.08 -10.45
C ARG A 42 -4.74 -1.65 -11.85
N GLU A 43 -4.36 -0.39 -12.03
CA GLU A 43 -3.92 0.13 -13.32
C GLU A 43 -2.63 -0.56 -13.80
N GLU A 44 -1.65 -0.77 -12.91
CA GLU A 44 -0.43 -1.52 -13.23
C GLU A 44 -0.71 -2.98 -13.63
N VAL A 45 -1.59 -3.67 -12.89
CA VAL A 45 -1.97 -5.05 -13.23
C VAL A 45 -2.67 -5.10 -14.59
N ALA A 46 -3.58 -4.17 -14.88
CA ALA A 46 -4.24 -4.08 -16.17
C ALA A 46 -3.23 -3.86 -17.31
N ARG A 47 -2.30 -2.90 -17.14
CA ARG A 47 -1.21 -2.66 -18.10
C ARG A 47 -0.34 -3.91 -18.30
N ALA A 48 -0.03 -4.64 -17.23
CA ALA A 48 0.74 -5.87 -17.31
C ALA A 48 0.00 -6.97 -18.08
N ALA A 49 -1.31 -7.14 -17.84
CA ALA A 49 -2.14 -8.09 -18.55
C ALA A 49 -2.21 -7.77 -20.06
N GLU A 50 -2.44 -6.51 -20.43
CA GLU A 50 -2.45 -6.08 -21.84
C GLU A 50 -1.11 -6.33 -22.55
N ARG A 51 0.01 -6.08 -21.86
CA ARG A 51 1.34 -6.39 -22.41
C ARG A 51 1.52 -7.88 -22.68
N ILE A 52 1.04 -8.74 -21.77
CA ILE A 52 1.11 -10.19 -21.92
C ILE A 52 0.21 -10.65 -23.09
N GLU A 53 -1.03 -10.18 -23.15
CA GLU A 53 -1.96 -10.51 -24.23
C GLU A 53 -1.42 -10.10 -25.60
N ARG A 54 -0.83 -8.90 -25.71
CA ARG A 54 -0.21 -8.43 -26.96
C ARG A 54 0.92 -9.36 -27.38
N ARG A 55 1.80 -9.73 -26.46
CA ARG A 55 2.91 -10.65 -26.74
C ARG A 55 2.41 -12.02 -27.20
N LEU A 56 1.32 -12.52 -26.63
CA LEU A 56 0.70 -13.79 -27.04
C LEU A 56 0.05 -13.72 -28.43
N ARG A 57 -0.44 -12.56 -28.87
CA ARG A 57 -1.00 -12.39 -30.23
C ARG A 57 0.07 -12.20 -31.30
N GLU A 58 1.23 -11.67 -30.92
CA GLU A 58 2.36 -11.42 -31.82
C GLU A 58 3.33 -12.62 -31.95
N SER A 59 3.14 -13.67 -31.14
CA SER A 59 3.87 -14.96 -31.22
C SER A 59 3.08 -15.99 -32.03
#